data_AF-A0A963J2I0-F1
#
_entry.id   AF-A0A963J2I0-F1
#
_cell.length_a   1.000
_cell.length_b   1.000
_cell.length_c   1.000
_cell.angle_alpha   90.00
_cell.angle_beta   90.00
_cell.angle_gamma   90.00
#
_symmetry.space_group_name_H-M   'P 1'
#
loop_
_entity.id
_entity.type
_entity.pdbx_description
1 polymer ?
#
loop_
_entity_poly.entity_id
_entity_poly.type
_entity_poly.pdbx_seq_one_letter_code
_entity_poly.pdbx_strand_id
1 'polypeptide(L)' 'MNRYPVWKYAILVVALLVGVLYTLPNFFGEAPAVQVSSGKATVKVDGAVLQRVEDALKAAALTPDFVSLDGN' A
#
# COMPACT_ATOMS: atom_id res chain seq x y z
N MET A 1 38.48 23.96 21.72
CA MET A 1 37.35 22.99 21.73
C MET A 1 36.46 23.29 20.52
N ASN A 2 36.34 22.38 19.55
CA ASN A 2 35.60 22.56 18.29
C ASN A 2 34.08 22.62 18.51
N ARG A 3 33.59 23.72 19.08
CA ARG A 3 32.16 24.00 19.16
C ARG A 3 31.72 24.56 17.82
N TYR A 4 30.93 23.79 17.10
CA TYR A 4 30.29 24.32 15.91
C TYR A 4 29.31 25.43 16.31
N PRO A 5 29.13 26.43 15.45
CA PRO A 5 28.12 27.46 15.71
C PRO A 5 26.72 26.86 15.82
N VAL A 6 25.88 27.44 16.69
CA VAL A 6 24.53 26.97 17.02
C VAL A 6 23.65 26.77 15.77
N TRP A 7 23.85 27.60 14.74
CA TRP A 7 23.09 27.52 13.48
C TRP A 7 23.24 26.17 12.77
N LYS A 8 24.40 25.50 12.89
CA LYS A 8 24.61 24.18 12.27
C LYS A 8 23.72 23.12 12.93
N TYR A 9 23.61 23.15 14.24
CA TYR A 9 22.73 22.25 14.98
C TYR A 9 21.25 22.54 14.69
N ALA A 10 20.88 23.82 14.54
CA ALA A 10 19.52 24.20 14.16
C ALA A 10 19.13 23.63 12.79
N ILE A 11 20.02 23.73 11.79
CA ILE A 11 19.78 23.14 10.46
C ILE A 11 19.61 21.62 10.54
N LEU A 12 20.43 20.92 11.34
CA LEU A 12 20.31 19.47 11.50
C LEU A 12 18.95 19.07 12.08
N VAL A 13 18.48 19.77 13.12
CA VAL A 13 17.17 19.49 13.74
C VAL A 13 16.03 19.75 12.74
N VAL A 14 16.08 20.88 12.02
CA VAL A 14 15.07 21.21 11.01
C VAL A 14 15.04 20.16 9.90
N ALA A 15 16.19 19.77 9.36
CA ALA A 15 16.28 18.75 8.33
C ALA A 15 15.69 17.40 8.80
N LEU A 16 15.97 17.01 10.06
CA LEU A 16 15.45 15.77 10.63
C LEU A 16 13.94 15.82 10.84
N LEU A 17 13.39 16.95 11.32
CA LEU A 17 11.95 17.16 11.46
C LEU A 17 11.23 17.12 10.12
N VAL A 18 11.77 17.80 9.11
CA VAL A 18 11.21 17.79 7.74
C VAL A 18 11.25 16.39 7.16
N GLY A 19 12.35 15.65 7.34
CA GLY A 19 12.45 14.25 6.92
C GLY A 19 11.37 13.37 7.54
N VAL A 20 11.17 13.45 8.87
CA VAL A 20 10.14 12.67 9.57
C VAL A 20 8.74 13.04 9.07
N LEU A 21 8.40 14.32 8.99
CA LEU A 21 7.11 14.80 8.47
C LEU A 21 6.87 14.35 7.03
N TYR A 22 7.92 14.35 6.21
CA TYR A 22 7.83 13.93 4.81
C TYR A 22 7.64 12.41 4.66
N THR A 23 8.23 11.60 5.54
CA THR A 23 8.08 10.14 5.50
C THR A 23 6.77 9.64 6.11
N LEU A 24 6.14 10.41 7.00
CA LEU A 24 4.87 10.07 7.65
C LEU A 24 3.75 9.61 6.69
N PRO A 25 3.45 10.31 5.58
CA PRO A 25 2.45 9.83 4.62
C PRO A 25 2.91 8.62 3.79
N ASN A 26 4.21 8.33 3.74
CA ASN A 26 4.77 7.19 3.00
C ASN A 26 4.94 5.94 3.89
N PHE A 27 4.42 5.96 5.12
CA PHE A 27 4.47 4.82 6.04
C PHE A 27 3.45 3.72 5.72
N PHE A 28 2.55 3.95 4.76
CA PHE A 28 1.68 2.91 4.24
C PHE A 28 2.52 1.97 3.38
N GLY A 29 2.95 0.86 3.99
CA GLY A 29 3.71 -0.19 3.32
C GLY A 29 2.95 -0.80 2.14
N GLU A 30 3.65 -1.62 1.37
CA GLU A 30 3.08 -2.35 0.23
C GLU A 30 1.86 -3.16 0.71
N ALA A 31 0.65 -2.74 0.32
CA ALA A 31 -0.55 -3.54 0.51
C ALA A 31 -0.49 -4.67 -0.52
N PRO A 32 -0.26 -5.94 -0.12
CA PRO A 32 -0.09 -7.03 -1.06
C PRO A 32 -1.41 -7.28 -1.79
N ALA A 33 -1.49 -6.85 -3.04
CA ALA A 33 -2.67 -7.01 -3.88
C ALA A 33 -2.46 -8.13 -4.89
N VAL A 34 -3.45 -9.02 -5.02
CA VAL A 34 -3.48 -10.07 -6.05
C VAL A 34 -4.52 -9.69 -7.09
N GLN A 35 -4.06 -9.35 -8.30
CA GLN A 35 -4.96 -9.03 -9.41
C GLN A 35 -5.37 -10.31 -10.15
N VAL A 36 -6.67 -10.56 -10.24
CA VAL A 36 -7.24 -11.67 -11.02
C VAL A 36 -7.73 -11.13 -12.35
N SER A 37 -7.10 -11.56 -13.45
CA SER A 37 -7.49 -11.20 -14.81
C SER A 37 -7.74 -12.46 -15.64
N SER A 38 -8.56 -12.33 -16.68
CA SER A 38 -8.81 -13.45 -17.58
C SER A 38 -7.63 -13.65 -18.55
N GLY A 39 -7.17 -14.89 -18.67
CA GLY A 39 -6.15 -15.28 -19.67
C GLY A 39 -6.65 -15.26 -21.12
N LYS A 40 -7.96 -15.05 -21.35
CA LYS A 40 -8.56 -14.90 -22.68
C LYS A 40 -9.51 -13.70 -22.70
N ALA A 41 -9.35 -12.79 -23.65
CA ALA A 41 -10.19 -11.59 -23.77
C ALA A 41 -11.70 -11.87 -23.90
N THR A 42 -12.09 -13.08 -24.32
CA THR A 42 -13.49 -13.49 -24.45
C THR A 42 -14.16 -13.87 -23.12
N VAL A 43 -13.37 -14.19 -22.09
CA VAL A 43 -13.89 -14.54 -20.77
C VAL A 43 -13.90 -13.26 -19.93
N LYS A 44 -15.10 -12.78 -19.62
CA LYS A 44 -15.27 -11.61 -18.74
C LYS A 44 -15.00 -12.02 -17.30
N VAL A 45 -14.27 -11.17 -16.59
CA VAL A 45 -14.20 -11.22 -15.12
C VAL A 45 -15.42 -10.45 -14.64
N ASP A 46 -16.41 -11.18 -14.10
CA ASP A 46 -17.70 -10.64 -13.66
C ASP A 46 -17.96 -10.97 -12.18
N GLY A 47 -19.15 -10.61 -11.68
CA GLY A 47 -19.53 -10.86 -10.29
C GLY A 47 -19.49 -12.34 -9.87
N ALA A 48 -19.59 -13.28 -10.80
CA ALA A 48 -19.47 -14.71 -10.48
C ALA A 48 -18.02 -15.09 -10.19
N VAL A 49 -17.06 -14.49 -10.90
CA VAL A 49 -15.63 -14.65 -10.59
C VAL A 49 -15.30 -14.02 -9.24
N LEU A 50 -15.87 -12.84 -8.93
CA LEU A 50 -15.72 -12.21 -7.62
C LEU A 50 -16.19 -13.14 -6.49
N GLN A 51 -17.41 -13.69 -6.61
CA GLN A 51 -17.95 -14.63 -5.62
C GLN A 51 -17.05 -15.85 -5.45
N ARG A 52 -16.52 -16.39 -6.55
CA ARG A 52 -15.60 -17.54 -6.50
C ARG A 52 -14.29 -17.22 -5.77
N VAL A 53 -13.77 -16.00 -5.95
CA VAL A 53 -12.58 -15.54 -5.23
C VAL A 53 -12.88 -15.41 -3.74
N GLU A 54 -14.02 -14.81 -3.36
CA GLU A 54 -14.43 -14.71 -1.96
C GLU A 54 -14.61 -16.08 -1.31
N ASP A 55 -15.25 -17.02 -1.99
CA ASP A 55 -15.48 -18.36 -1.45
C ASP A 55 -14.16 -19.14 -1.29
N ALA A 56 -13.22 -18.97 -2.21
CA ALA A 56 -11.88 -19.54 -2.09
C ALA A 56 -11.09 -18.94 -0.92
N LEU A 57 -11.17 -17.62 -0.71
CA LEU A 57 -10.54 -16.95 0.42
C LEU A 57 -11.15 -17.40 1.75
N LYS A 58 -12.49 -17.54 1.82
CA LYS A 58 -13.19 -18.09 2.98
C LYS A 58 -12.79 -19.53 3.28
N ALA A 59 -12.71 -20.38 2.25
CA ALA A 59 -12.26 -21.77 2.40
C ALA A 59 -10.80 -21.87 2.89
N ALA A 60 -9.96 -20.90 2.52
CA ALA A 60 -8.57 -20.79 2.98
C ALA A 60 -8.43 -20.05 4.33
N ALA A 61 -9.54 -19.62 4.95
CA ALA A 61 -9.56 -18.80 6.17
C ALA A 61 -8.71 -17.51 6.09
N LEU A 62 -8.66 -16.90 4.89
CA LEU A 62 -7.99 -15.62 4.66
C LEU A 62 -9.00 -14.48 4.69
N THR A 63 -8.73 -13.44 5.48
CA THR A 63 -9.53 -12.20 5.52
C THR A 63 -8.89 -11.16 4.60
N PRO A 64 -9.43 -10.92 3.39
CA PRO A 64 -8.93 -9.84 2.52
C PRO A 64 -9.30 -8.47 3.10
N ASP A 65 -8.39 -7.51 3.01
CA ASP A 65 -8.67 -6.11 3.41
C ASP A 65 -9.66 -5.43 2.45
N PHE A 66 -9.61 -5.79 1.17
CA PHE A 66 -10.50 -5.26 0.14
C PHE A 66 -10.60 -6.25 -1.03
N VAL A 67 -11.81 -6.43 -1.58
CA VAL A 67 -12.03 -7.18 -2.83
C VAL A 67 -12.93 -6.33 -3.72
N SER A 68 -12.43 -5.96 -4.90
CA SER A 68 -13.18 -5.12 -5.86
C SER A 68 -13.03 -5.64 -7.27
N LEU A 69 -14.10 -5.44 -8.05
CA LEU A 69 -14.09 -5.64 -9.48
C LEU A 69 -13.79 -4.31 -10.16
N ASP A 70 -12.71 -4.26 -10.94
CA ASP A 70 -12.25 -3.05 -11.62
C ASP A 70 -12.86 -2.96 -13.03
N GLY A 71 -13.38 -1.78 -13.42
CA GLY A 71 -13.97 -1.52 -14.74
C GLY A 71 -15.49 -1.62 -14.87
N ASN A 72 -16.23 -0.70 -14.23
CA ASN A 72 -17.60 -0.33 -14.66
C ASN A 72 -17.56 0.84 -15.64
#